data_AF-A0A158ICY2-F1
#
_entry.id   AF-A0A158ICY2-F1
#
_cell.length_a   1.000
_cell.length_b   1.000
_cell.length_c   1.000
_cell.angle_alpha   90.00
_cell.angle_beta   90.00
_cell.angle_gamma   90.00
#
_symmetry.space_group_name_H-M   'P 1'
#
loop_
_entity.id
_entity.type
_entity.pdbx_description
1 polymer ?
#
loop_
_entity_poly.entity_id
_entity_poly.type
_entity_poly.pdbx_seq_one_letter_code
_entity_poly.pdbx_strand_id
1 'polypeptide(L)'
;MSWLASTLRSYPEIAIFLSLGIGYWVGAKTFRGFSLGAVTATLLAAIAIGQLDITISANVKSVFFLMFLFAVGYGVGPQFVRGIAKDGLPQALFAVVQCLLCLAAPYAVAKIAGFDVGSAAGLFAGSQTISASMGLATDAINRLGLAPGQGKALLDAMPTAYAVTYIFGTIGSALILAMLGPRLLGIDLVAACKEYEATLGGGEPAGGNRAWHQFEWRAYRVAEHGRAAGMSVAQVEALEPAGARLFIERIRRANIIQEAKIDDVLQPGDVIAVSGRRELLVDLLGGVAAEVEDAELLAVPVEGVDVYVTSKNVHGKTLQELAHGPAARGVFLRKIKRGATETQIPILPSTKLYRGDTLTLVGRTQDTSAAAKALGVLDRPADAADMAFVGLAITLGALIGAFVLHVGAIPLTLSTAGGALIAGIVFGWLRAIHPTFGRIPSPTLWFMNSVGLNVFIAVVGISAGPGFVAGLQNLGASLFLWGIVASAAPLIVGMYIAKYVFRFHPAILLGICAGARTTTAALGMICDAAKSQVPGLGYTVTYAVGNTLLTIWGMVMVMLLT
;
A
#
# COMPACT_ATOMS: atom_id res chain seq x y z
N MET A 1 -35.48 -21.44 9.43
CA MET A 1 -35.23 -20.73 8.15
C MET A 1 -36.15 -19.52 7.97
N SER A 2 -37.47 -19.63 8.18
CA SER A 2 -38.44 -18.53 8.00
C SER A 2 -38.18 -17.30 8.89
N TRP A 3 -37.93 -17.50 10.19
CA TRP A 3 -37.67 -16.39 11.12
C TRP A 3 -36.43 -15.57 10.73
N LEU A 4 -35.34 -16.23 10.35
CA LEU A 4 -34.11 -15.53 9.94
C LEU A 4 -34.35 -14.72 8.67
N ALA A 5 -34.99 -15.31 7.66
CA ALA A 5 -35.31 -14.63 6.41
C ALA A 5 -36.25 -13.44 6.62
N SER A 6 -37.31 -13.59 7.41
CA SER A 6 -38.23 -12.48 7.73
C SER A 6 -37.56 -11.36 8.52
N THR A 7 -36.65 -11.73 9.44
CA THR A 7 -35.88 -10.76 10.23
C THR A 7 -34.92 -9.98 9.34
N LEU A 8 -34.16 -10.65 8.47
CA LEU A 8 -33.23 -9.98 7.56
C LEU A 8 -33.93 -9.09 6.52
N ARG A 9 -35.16 -9.42 6.11
CA ARG A 9 -35.98 -8.55 5.26
C ARG A 9 -36.49 -7.31 5.99
N SER A 10 -36.84 -7.47 7.27
CA SER A 10 -37.33 -6.36 8.10
C SER A 10 -36.20 -5.43 8.54
N TYR A 11 -35.01 -5.99 8.74
CA TYR A 11 -33.80 -5.32 9.23
C TYR A 11 -32.61 -5.60 8.30
N PRO A 12 -32.61 -5.02 7.08
CA PRO A 12 -31.60 -5.29 6.04
C PRO A 12 -30.16 -4.94 6.47
N GLU A 13 -29.97 -4.04 7.42
CA GLU A 13 -28.68 -3.70 8.02
C GLU A 13 -27.99 -4.92 8.63
N ILE A 14 -28.75 -5.89 9.17
CA ILE A 14 -28.19 -7.13 9.71
C ILE A 14 -27.55 -7.96 8.59
N ALA A 15 -28.16 -7.98 7.40
CA ALA A 15 -27.62 -8.71 6.24
C ALA A 15 -26.27 -8.11 5.77
N ILE A 16 -26.12 -6.79 5.85
CA ILE A 16 -24.85 -6.11 5.56
C ILE A 16 -23.78 -6.56 6.56
N PHE A 17 -24.03 -6.45 7.86
CA PHE A 17 -23.06 -6.85 8.89
C PHE A 17 -22.74 -8.34 8.84
N LEU A 18 -23.72 -9.19 8.55
CA LEU A 18 -23.51 -10.63 8.39
C LEU A 18 -22.60 -10.92 7.18
N SER A 19 -22.81 -10.23 6.06
CA SER A 19 -21.96 -10.35 4.86
C SER A 19 -20.52 -9.89 5.13
N LEU A 20 -20.35 -8.80 5.88
CA LEU A 20 -19.03 -8.33 6.31
C LEU A 20 -18.36 -9.33 7.25
N GLY A 21 -19.07 -9.80 8.29
CA GLY A 21 -18.53 -10.72 9.27
C GLY A 21 -18.05 -12.02 8.63
N ILE A 22 -18.87 -12.63 7.76
CA ILE A 22 -18.49 -13.82 7.00
C ILE A 22 -17.33 -13.49 6.04
N GLY A 23 -17.41 -12.38 5.31
CA GLY A 23 -16.42 -12.04 4.30
C GLY A 23 -15.03 -11.73 4.86
N TYR A 24 -14.91 -10.96 5.94
CA TYR A 24 -13.62 -10.75 6.61
C TYR A 24 -13.10 -12.04 7.27
N TRP A 25 -13.98 -12.83 7.89
CA TRP A 25 -13.57 -14.07 8.56
C TRP A 25 -13.10 -15.16 7.58
N VAL A 26 -13.83 -15.38 6.49
CA VAL A 26 -13.46 -16.35 5.44
C VAL A 26 -12.32 -15.79 4.58
N GLY A 27 -12.42 -14.52 4.19
CA GLY A 27 -11.45 -13.85 3.34
C GLY A 27 -10.06 -13.79 3.96
N ALA A 28 -9.93 -13.63 5.28
CA ALA A 28 -8.64 -13.62 5.96
C ALA A 28 -7.97 -15.00 6.05
N LYS A 29 -8.72 -16.10 5.90
CA LYS A 29 -8.14 -17.45 5.98
C LYS A 29 -7.32 -17.77 4.74
N THR A 30 -6.14 -18.31 4.95
CA THR A 30 -5.26 -18.79 3.88
C THR A 30 -5.38 -20.31 3.73
N PHE A 31 -5.64 -20.80 2.52
CA PHE A 31 -5.55 -22.20 2.16
C PHE A 31 -4.41 -22.40 1.16
N ARG A 32 -3.41 -23.23 1.50
CA ARG A 32 -2.21 -23.46 0.68
C ARG A 32 -1.49 -22.17 0.23
N GLY A 33 -1.43 -21.17 1.12
CA GLY A 33 -0.80 -19.88 0.84
C GLY A 33 -1.66 -18.88 0.06
N PHE A 34 -2.92 -19.23 -0.25
CA PHE A 34 -3.86 -18.35 -0.94
C PHE A 34 -4.99 -17.88 -0.03
N SER A 35 -5.37 -16.61 -0.11
CA SER A 35 -6.54 -16.03 0.55
C SER A 35 -7.50 -15.50 -0.50
N LEU A 36 -8.80 -15.74 -0.33
CA LEU A 36 -9.85 -15.24 -1.22
C LEU A 36 -9.94 -13.70 -1.20
N GLY A 37 -9.45 -13.08 -0.12
CA GLY A 37 -9.58 -11.66 0.16
C GLY A 37 -10.96 -11.30 0.72
N ALA A 38 -11.00 -10.26 1.57
CA ALA A 38 -12.23 -9.82 2.22
C ALA A 38 -13.32 -9.43 1.22
N VAL A 39 -12.97 -8.69 0.16
CA VAL A 39 -13.92 -8.15 -0.84
C VAL A 39 -14.70 -9.25 -1.55
N THR A 40 -14.00 -10.26 -2.06
CA THR A 40 -14.62 -11.35 -2.82
C THR A 40 -15.36 -12.30 -1.90
N ALA A 41 -14.83 -12.58 -0.70
CA ALA A 41 -15.55 -13.35 0.31
C ALA A 41 -16.83 -12.66 0.76
N THR A 42 -16.79 -11.33 0.99
CA THR A 42 -17.96 -10.51 1.32
C THR A 42 -18.97 -10.53 0.17
N LEU A 43 -18.53 -10.43 -1.08
CA LEU A 43 -19.43 -10.51 -2.23
C LEU A 43 -20.17 -11.85 -2.30
N LEU A 44 -19.43 -12.97 -2.19
CA LEU A 44 -20.04 -14.31 -2.25
C LEU A 44 -21.00 -14.55 -1.09
N ALA A 45 -20.64 -14.10 0.13
CA ALA A 45 -21.52 -14.14 1.29
C ALA A 45 -22.79 -13.31 1.06
N ALA A 46 -22.63 -12.09 0.55
CA ALA A 46 -23.72 -11.18 0.22
C ALA A 46 -24.66 -11.75 -0.84
N ILE A 47 -24.13 -12.40 -1.89
CA ILE A 47 -24.92 -13.09 -2.92
C ILE A 47 -25.73 -14.24 -2.32
N ALA A 48 -25.11 -15.04 -1.43
CA ALA A 48 -25.78 -16.15 -0.77
C ALA A 48 -26.92 -15.66 0.16
N ILE A 49 -26.68 -14.57 0.90
CA ILE A 49 -27.69 -13.93 1.75
C ILE A 49 -28.78 -13.26 0.90
N GLY A 50 -28.40 -12.66 -0.23
CA GLY A 50 -29.28 -12.00 -1.20
C GLY A 50 -30.30 -12.92 -1.85
N GLN A 51 -30.09 -14.24 -1.84
CA GLN A 51 -31.11 -15.22 -2.27
C GLN A 51 -32.42 -15.10 -1.45
N LEU A 52 -32.37 -14.46 -0.29
CA LEU A 52 -33.54 -14.21 0.56
C LEU A 52 -34.36 -13.00 0.08
N ASP A 53 -34.02 -12.36 -1.04
CA ASP A 53 -34.73 -11.21 -1.63
C ASP A 53 -34.83 -10.04 -0.63
N ILE A 54 -33.66 -9.50 -0.27
CA ILE A 54 -33.51 -8.41 0.70
C ILE A 54 -33.26 -7.11 -0.07
N THR A 55 -34.10 -6.11 0.18
CA THR A 55 -33.96 -4.78 -0.45
C THR A 55 -33.20 -3.83 0.46
N ILE A 56 -32.16 -3.19 -0.08
CA ILE A 56 -31.35 -2.19 0.64
C ILE A 56 -31.41 -0.87 -0.09
N SER A 57 -31.46 0.24 0.65
CA SER A 57 -31.42 1.58 0.06
C SER A 57 -30.13 1.83 -0.73
N ALA A 58 -30.28 2.36 -1.94
CA ALA A 58 -29.16 2.77 -2.80
C ALA A 58 -28.27 3.86 -2.16
N ASN A 59 -28.80 4.60 -1.19
CA ASN A 59 -28.02 5.61 -0.46
C ASN A 59 -26.92 4.99 0.38
N VAL A 60 -27.17 3.82 1.00
CA VAL A 60 -26.15 3.09 1.78
C VAL A 60 -24.98 2.72 0.86
N LYS A 61 -25.28 2.17 -0.32
CA LYS A 61 -24.29 1.85 -1.35
C LYS A 61 -23.47 3.10 -1.73
N SER A 62 -24.15 4.21 -2.02
CA SER A 62 -23.52 5.42 -2.54
C SER A 62 -22.63 6.13 -1.50
N VAL A 63 -23.09 6.27 -0.25
CA VAL A 63 -22.34 6.94 0.82
C VAL A 63 -21.03 6.21 1.13
N PHE A 64 -21.09 4.89 1.32
CA PHE A 64 -19.88 4.10 1.60
C PHE A 64 -18.94 4.04 0.39
N PHE A 65 -19.47 4.07 -0.84
CA PHE A 65 -18.66 4.15 -2.05
C PHE A 65 -17.90 5.47 -2.20
N LEU A 66 -18.55 6.62 -1.93
CA LEU A 66 -17.90 7.93 -1.94
C LEU A 66 -16.80 8.02 -0.88
N MET A 67 -17.09 7.54 0.34
CA MET A 67 -16.11 7.48 1.43
C MET A 67 -14.89 6.63 1.06
N PHE A 68 -15.13 5.46 0.45
CA PHE A 68 -14.10 4.58 -0.07
C PHE A 68 -13.25 5.25 -1.15
N LEU A 69 -13.86 5.83 -2.19
CA LEU A 69 -13.12 6.46 -3.29
C LEU A 69 -12.30 7.65 -2.82
N PHE A 70 -12.82 8.44 -1.89
CA PHE A 70 -12.06 9.50 -1.27
C PHE A 70 -10.86 8.95 -0.50
N ALA A 71 -11.04 7.94 0.35
CA ALA A 71 -9.95 7.32 1.11
C ALA A 71 -8.87 6.74 0.19
N VAL A 72 -9.29 6.10 -0.90
CA VAL A 72 -8.40 5.61 -1.94
C VAL A 72 -7.58 6.74 -2.54
N GLY A 73 -8.24 7.79 -3.03
CA GLY A 73 -7.57 8.96 -3.62
C GLY A 73 -6.61 9.62 -2.63
N TYR A 74 -7.07 9.80 -1.40
CA TYR A 74 -6.32 10.40 -0.31
C TYR A 74 -5.05 9.64 0.04
N GLY A 75 -5.12 8.31 0.08
CA GLY A 75 -3.96 7.46 0.34
C GLY A 75 -2.93 7.50 -0.79
N VAL A 76 -3.37 7.55 -2.05
CA VAL A 76 -2.46 7.47 -3.22
C VAL A 76 -2.01 8.83 -3.77
N GLY A 77 -2.64 9.92 -3.33
CA GLY A 77 -2.39 11.28 -3.85
C GLY A 77 -0.91 11.69 -3.91
N PRO A 78 -0.12 11.52 -2.83
CA PRO A 78 1.30 11.89 -2.85
C PRO A 78 2.10 11.10 -3.89
N GLN A 79 1.82 9.81 -4.05
CA GLN A 79 2.52 8.94 -5.00
C GLN A 79 2.06 9.21 -6.44
N PHE A 80 0.79 9.54 -6.64
CA PHE A 80 0.24 9.93 -7.95
C PHE A 80 0.95 11.18 -8.48
N VAL A 81 1.03 12.25 -7.68
CA VAL A 81 1.71 13.49 -8.08
C VAL A 81 3.21 13.26 -8.30
N ARG A 82 3.85 12.43 -7.47
CA ARG A 82 5.25 12.02 -7.69
C ARG A 82 5.43 11.24 -8.99
N GLY A 83 4.47 10.40 -9.37
CA GLY A 83 4.50 9.67 -10.64
C GLY A 83 4.55 10.59 -11.85
N ILE A 84 3.90 11.74 -11.76
CA ILE A 84 3.91 12.78 -12.80
C ILE A 84 5.22 13.59 -12.78
N ALA A 85 5.98 13.56 -11.68
CA ALA A 85 7.28 14.22 -11.58
C ALA A 85 8.40 13.46 -12.29
N LYS A 86 9.52 14.15 -12.56
CA LYS A 86 10.63 13.72 -13.44
C LYS A 86 11.19 12.31 -13.15
N ASP A 87 11.29 11.92 -11.88
CA ASP A 87 11.87 10.62 -11.47
C ASP A 87 10.88 9.44 -11.56
N GLY A 88 9.58 9.71 -11.63
CA GLY A 88 8.51 8.70 -11.70
C GLY A 88 7.95 8.52 -13.12
N LEU A 89 8.28 9.44 -14.05
CA LEU A 89 7.63 9.53 -15.35
C LEU A 89 7.68 8.23 -16.17
N PRO A 90 8.80 7.50 -16.29
CA PRO A 90 8.81 6.24 -17.04
C PRO A 90 7.85 5.20 -16.45
N GLN A 91 7.78 5.09 -15.12
CA GLN A 91 6.88 4.16 -14.43
C GLN A 91 5.42 4.59 -14.60
N ALA A 92 5.13 5.89 -14.49
CA ALA A 92 3.79 6.43 -14.70
C ALA A 92 3.32 6.22 -16.15
N LEU A 93 4.16 6.52 -17.15
CA LEU A 93 3.86 6.27 -18.57
C LEU A 93 3.59 4.79 -18.83
N PHE A 94 4.42 3.90 -18.27
CA PHE A 94 4.17 2.46 -18.37
C PHE A 94 2.83 2.08 -17.73
N ALA A 95 2.50 2.62 -16.56
CA ALA A 95 1.22 2.36 -15.91
C ALA A 95 0.04 2.80 -16.80
N VAL A 96 0.13 3.95 -17.47
CA VAL A 96 -0.89 4.38 -18.45
C VAL A 96 -1.02 3.36 -19.59
N VAL A 97 0.10 2.93 -20.19
CA VAL A 97 0.10 1.93 -21.27
C VAL A 97 -0.52 0.61 -20.79
N GLN A 98 -0.14 0.16 -19.60
CA GLN A 98 -0.71 -1.04 -18.98
C GLN A 98 -2.21 -0.89 -18.75
N CYS A 99 -2.67 0.25 -18.24
CA CYS A 99 -4.09 0.52 -18.02
C CYS A 99 -4.89 0.52 -19.33
N LEU A 100 -4.30 1.02 -20.43
CA LEU A 100 -4.93 0.97 -21.75
C LEU A 100 -5.06 -0.48 -22.24
N LEU A 101 -4.03 -1.32 -22.05
CA LEU A 101 -4.12 -2.75 -22.36
C LEU A 101 -5.19 -3.45 -21.51
N CYS A 102 -5.27 -3.09 -20.23
CA CYS A 102 -6.28 -3.59 -19.30
C CYS A 102 -7.71 -3.15 -19.61
N LEU A 103 -7.89 -2.07 -20.36
CA LEU A 103 -9.20 -1.67 -20.89
C LEU A 103 -9.48 -2.39 -22.21
N ALA A 104 -8.50 -2.38 -23.12
CA ALA A 104 -8.63 -2.93 -24.47
C ALA A 104 -8.90 -4.44 -24.48
N ALA A 105 -8.22 -5.22 -23.63
CA ALA A 105 -8.39 -6.68 -23.62
C ALA A 105 -9.79 -7.11 -23.14
N PRO A 106 -10.32 -6.68 -21.97
CA PRO A 106 -11.70 -6.96 -21.58
C PRO A 106 -12.74 -6.39 -22.54
N TYR A 107 -12.50 -5.21 -23.14
CA TYR A 107 -13.39 -4.64 -24.15
C TYR A 107 -13.50 -5.52 -25.40
N ALA A 108 -12.36 -5.94 -25.95
CA ALA A 108 -12.32 -6.83 -27.11
C ALA A 108 -12.97 -8.17 -26.80
N VAL A 109 -12.68 -8.73 -25.63
CA VAL A 109 -13.32 -9.97 -25.15
C VAL A 109 -14.83 -9.81 -25.03
N ALA A 110 -15.32 -8.72 -24.44
CA ALA A 110 -16.76 -8.47 -24.31
C ALA A 110 -17.45 -8.38 -25.68
N LYS A 111 -16.82 -7.71 -26.66
CA LYS A 111 -17.34 -7.63 -28.05
C LYS A 111 -17.36 -8.99 -28.74
N ILE A 112 -16.30 -9.79 -28.60
CA ILE A 112 -16.18 -11.11 -29.24
C ILE A 112 -17.16 -12.11 -28.61
N ALA A 113 -17.26 -12.11 -27.28
CA ALA A 113 -18.13 -13.00 -26.54
C ALA A 113 -19.61 -12.57 -26.54
N GLY A 114 -19.91 -11.37 -27.04
CA GLY A 114 -21.27 -10.83 -27.09
C GLY A 114 -21.85 -10.51 -25.70
N PHE A 115 -21.01 -10.08 -24.76
CA PHE A 115 -21.45 -9.74 -23.41
C PHE A 115 -22.21 -8.41 -23.37
N ASP A 116 -23.25 -8.35 -22.55
CA ASP A 116 -23.94 -7.12 -22.23
C ASP A 116 -23.03 -6.16 -21.44
N VAL A 117 -23.42 -4.89 -21.37
CA VAL A 117 -22.65 -3.82 -20.71
C VAL A 117 -22.35 -4.14 -19.24
N GLY A 118 -23.30 -4.75 -18.52
CA GLY A 118 -23.15 -5.15 -17.13
C GLY A 118 -22.12 -6.25 -16.96
N SER A 119 -22.26 -7.34 -17.72
CA SER A 119 -21.29 -8.45 -17.75
C SER A 119 -19.91 -7.99 -18.18
N ALA A 120 -19.79 -7.08 -19.14
CA ALA A 120 -18.52 -6.52 -19.61
C ALA A 120 -17.83 -5.67 -18.52
N ALA A 121 -18.59 -4.81 -17.83
CA ALA A 121 -18.09 -4.04 -16.70
C ALA A 121 -17.64 -4.94 -15.54
N GLY A 122 -18.39 -6.01 -15.25
CA GLY A 122 -18.04 -7.00 -14.24
C GLY A 122 -16.79 -7.82 -14.62
N LEU A 123 -16.70 -8.24 -15.89
CA LEU A 123 -15.52 -8.90 -16.45
C LEU A 123 -14.28 -8.00 -16.32
N PHE A 124 -14.39 -6.72 -16.69
CA PHE A 124 -13.30 -5.76 -16.51
C PHE A 124 -12.91 -5.67 -15.04
N ALA A 125 -13.85 -5.39 -14.14
CA ALA A 125 -13.56 -5.22 -12.72
C ALA A 125 -12.91 -6.46 -12.09
N GLY A 126 -13.41 -7.66 -12.41
CA GLY A 126 -12.91 -8.92 -11.85
C GLY A 126 -11.58 -9.33 -12.48
N SER A 127 -11.49 -9.39 -13.81
CA SER A 127 -10.25 -9.75 -14.51
C SER A 127 -9.12 -8.76 -14.22
N GLN A 128 -9.46 -7.49 -14.04
CA GLN A 128 -8.50 -6.43 -13.71
C GLN A 128 -8.32 -6.20 -12.21
N THR A 129 -8.92 -7.03 -11.34
CA THR A 129 -8.79 -6.97 -9.87
C THR A 129 -9.02 -5.57 -9.29
N ILE A 130 -9.99 -4.83 -9.85
CA ILE A 130 -10.26 -3.43 -9.53
C ILE A 130 -11.74 -3.25 -9.19
N SER A 131 -12.14 -3.72 -8.01
CA SER A 131 -13.53 -3.71 -7.54
C SER A 131 -14.14 -2.29 -7.50
N ALA A 132 -13.31 -1.27 -7.28
CA ALA A 132 -13.68 0.14 -7.30
C ALA A 132 -14.36 0.57 -8.61
N SER A 133 -13.95 -0.02 -9.73
CA SER A 133 -14.49 0.32 -11.06
C SER A 133 -15.97 -0.02 -11.22
N MET A 134 -16.49 -1.02 -10.48
CA MET A 134 -17.92 -1.39 -10.54
C MET A 134 -18.84 -0.27 -10.07
N GLY A 135 -18.41 0.54 -9.11
CA GLY A 135 -19.24 1.66 -8.66
C GLY A 135 -19.31 2.79 -9.68
N LEU A 136 -18.21 3.10 -10.38
CA LEU A 136 -18.24 4.07 -11.49
C LEU A 136 -19.00 3.53 -12.71
N ALA A 137 -18.91 2.23 -12.99
CA ALA A 137 -19.74 1.57 -13.99
C ALA A 137 -21.23 1.61 -13.62
N THR A 138 -21.56 1.41 -12.34
CA THR A 138 -22.94 1.52 -11.81
C THR A 138 -23.50 2.92 -12.02
N ASP A 139 -22.73 3.95 -11.69
CA ASP A 139 -23.13 5.35 -11.90
C ASP A 139 -23.33 5.67 -13.38
N ALA A 140 -22.46 5.14 -14.26
CA ALA A 140 -22.58 5.30 -15.70
C ALA A 140 -23.86 4.63 -16.24
N ILE A 141 -24.13 3.38 -15.85
CA ILE A 141 -25.33 2.63 -16.27
C ILE A 141 -26.61 3.35 -15.82
N ASN A 142 -26.66 3.86 -14.59
CA ASN A 142 -27.81 4.60 -14.07
C ASN A 142 -28.10 5.89 -14.85
N ARG A 143 -27.11 6.45 -15.55
CA ARG A 143 -27.24 7.69 -16.33
C ARG A 143 -27.59 7.46 -17.80
N LEU A 144 -27.64 6.21 -18.27
CA LEU A 144 -28.01 5.89 -19.65
C LEU A 144 -29.48 6.19 -19.98
N GLY A 145 -30.31 6.51 -19.00
CA GLY A 145 -31.74 6.80 -19.20
C GLY A 145 -32.55 5.58 -19.64
N LEU A 146 -32.05 4.37 -19.40
CA LEU A 146 -32.70 3.12 -19.74
C LEU A 146 -33.99 2.93 -18.92
N ALA A 147 -34.93 2.16 -19.47
CA ALA A 147 -36.12 1.75 -18.73
C ALA A 147 -35.72 1.00 -17.44
N PRO A 148 -36.44 1.16 -16.32
CA PRO A 148 -36.04 0.60 -15.02
C PRO A 148 -35.68 -0.89 -15.03
N GLY A 149 -36.39 -1.70 -15.82
CA GLY A 149 -36.12 -3.13 -15.96
C GLY A 149 -34.81 -3.45 -16.72
N GLN A 150 -34.46 -2.67 -17.74
CA GLN A 150 -33.23 -2.86 -18.51
C GLN A 150 -32.00 -2.42 -17.72
N GLY A 151 -32.07 -1.25 -17.06
CA GLY A 151 -30.99 -0.77 -16.19
C GLY A 151 -30.71 -1.75 -15.05
N LYS A 152 -31.76 -2.29 -14.41
CA LYS A 152 -31.61 -3.29 -13.35
C LYS A 152 -30.92 -4.57 -13.85
N ALA A 153 -31.32 -5.09 -15.02
CA ALA A 153 -30.71 -6.31 -15.56
C ALA A 153 -29.19 -6.17 -15.79
N LEU A 154 -28.73 -5.02 -16.29
CA LEU A 154 -27.29 -4.75 -16.46
C LEU A 154 -26.57 -4.66 -15.10
N LEU A 155 -27.19 -4.01 -14.11
CA LEU A 155 -26.61 -3.91 -12.76
C LEU A 155 -26.54 -5.26 -12.06
N ASP A 156 -27.51 -6.16 -12.28
CA ASP A 156 -27.56 -7.49 -11.68
C ASP A 156 -26.57 -8.48 -12.35
N ALA A 157 -26.24 -8.27 -13.63
CA ALA A 157 -25.26 -9.11 -14.36
C ALA A 157 -23.81 -8.84 -13.92
N MET A 158 -23.50 -7.59 -13.55
CA MET A 158 -22.14 -7.14 -13.22
C MET A 158 -21.50 -7.93 -12.06
N PRO A 159 -22.15 -8.16 -10.90
CA PRO A 159 -21.56 -8.89 -9.79
C PRO A 159 -21.29 -10.35 -10.11
N THR A 160 -22.11 -10.97 -10.97
CA THR A 160 -21.87 -12.34 -11.44
C THR A 160 -20.59 -12.43 -12.25
N ALA A 161 -20.42 -11.56 -13.24
CA ALA A 161 -19.20 -11.51 -14.05
C ALA A 161 -17.95 -11.19 -13.22
N TYR A 162 -18.06 -10.26 -12.27
CA TYR A 162 -16.97 -9.94 -11.36
C TYR A 162 -16.58 -11.16 -10.50
N ALA A 163 -17.54 -11.84 -9.87
CA ALA A 163 -17.25 -12.94 -8.95
C ALA A 163 -16.52 -14.10 -9.63
N VAL A 164 -16.93 -14.43 -10.87
CA VAL A 164 -16.32 -15.50 -11.66
C VAL A 164 -14.90 -15.11 -12.09
N THR A 165 -14.71 -13.89 -12.58
CA THR A 165 -13.46 -13.47 -13.22
C THR A 165 -12.40 -13.03 -12.20
N TYR A 166 -12.80 -12.55 -11.01
CA TYR A 166 -11.89 -12.09 -9.97
C TYR A 166 -11.00 -13.20 -9.39
N ILE A 167 -11.52 -14.44 -9.30
CA ILE A 167 -10.76 -15.58 -8.78
C ILE A 167 -9.48 -15.77 -9.59
N PHE A 168 -9.62 -15.86 -10.92
CA PHE A 168 -8.46 -15.94 -11.80
C PHE A 168 -7.72 -14.60 -11.88
N GLY A 169 -8.41 -13.46 -11.87
CA GLY A 169 -7.77 -12.16 -11.83
C GLY A 169 -6.75 -12.04 -10.70
N THR A 170 -7.06 -12.56 -9.51
CA THR A 170 -6.15 -12.52 -8.35
C THR A 170 -5.08 -13.61 -8.42
N ILE A 171 -5.50 -14.88 -8.52
CA ILE A 171 -4.58 -16.03 -8.50
C ILE A 171 -3.70 -16.04 -9.75
N GLY A 172 -4.33 -15.91 -10.91
CA GLY A 172 -3.67 -15.91 -12.21
C GLY A 172 -2.65 -14.80 -12.32
N SER A 173 -2.97 -13.57 -11.90
CA SER A 173 -1.99 -12.47 -11.92
C SER A 173 -0.78 -12.74 -11.03
N ALA A 174 -0.99 -13.29 -9.83
CA ALA A 174 0.10 -13.64 -8.93
C ALA A 174 1.01 -14.74 -9.51
N LEU A 175 0.41 -15.82 -10.05
CA LEU A 175 1.15 -16.91 -10.70
C LEU A 175 1.88 -16.43 -11.97
N ILE A 176 1.22 -15.63 -12.79
CA ILE A 176 1.77 -15.08 -14.03
C ILE A 176 2.97 -14.18 -13.70
N LEU A 177 2.86 -13.28 -12.74
CA LEU A 177 3.95 -12.35 -12.44
C LEU A 177 5.08 -13.00 -11.63
N ALA A 178 4.78 -13.78 -10.59
CA ALA A 178 5.80 -14.30 -9.67
C ALA A 178 6.48 -15.59 -10.17
N MET A 179 5.75 -16.47 -10.87
CA MET A 179 6.28 -17.77 -11.30
C MET A 179 6.57 -17.84 -12.80
N LEU A 180 5.59 -17.47 -13.64
CA LEU A 180 5.75 -17.54 -15.09
C LEU A 180 6.59 -16.37 -15.62
N GLY A 181 6.44 -15.17 -15.06
CA GLY A 181 7.07 -13.93 -15.50
C GLY A 181 8.59 -14.03 -15.60
N PRO A 182 9.30 -14.43 -14.51
CA PRO A 182 10.75 -14.63 -14.56
C PRO A 182 11.17 -15.62 -15.65
N ARG A 183 10.43 -16.72 -15.83
CA ARG A 183 10.73 -17.75 -16.84
C ARG A 183 10.48 -17.25 -18.27
N LEU A 184 9.34 -16.61 -18.51
CA LEU A 184 8.95 -16.05 -19.81
C LEU A 184 9.91 -14.95 -20.26
N LEU A 185 10.45 -14.20 -19.32
CA LEU A 185 11.42 -13.14 -19.56
C LEU A 185 12.87 -13.64 -19.47
N GLY A 186 13.15 -14.89 -19.11
CA GLY A 186 14.52 -15.38 -18.91
C GLY A 186 15.31 -14.59 -17.87
N ILE A 187 14.66 -14.23 -16.76
CA ILE A 187 15.23 -13.44 -15.65
C ILE A 187 15.46 -14.37 -14.46
N ASP A 188 16.68 -14.39 -13.93
CA ASP A 188 16.92 -14.85 -12.55
C ASP A 188 16.59 -13.70 -11.59
N LEU A 189 15.40 -13.78 -10.99
CA LEU A 189 14.87 -12.71 -10.15
C LEU A 189 15.70 -12.51 -8.87
N VAL A 190 16.22 -13.60 -8.28
CA VAL A 190 17.02 -13.52 -7.06
C VAL A 190 18.37 -12.88 -7.37
N ALA A 191 19.02 -13.31 -8.45
CA ALA A 191 20.30 -12.72 -8.87
C ALA A 191 20.14 -11.23 -9.24
N ALA A 192 19.11 -10.89 -10.01
CA ALA A 192 18.84 -9.50 -10.38
C ALA A 192 18.54 -8.60 -9.16
N CYS A 193 17.82 -9.10 -8.16
CA CYS A 193 17.59 -8.36 -6.93
C CYS A 193 18.89 -8.15 -6.15
N LYS A 194 19.74 -9.17 -6.02
CA LYS A 194 21.06 -9.03 -5.37
C LYS A 194 21.95 -8.01 -6.09
N GLU A 195 21.99 -8.05 -7.42
CA GLU A 195 22.71 -7.07 -8.23
C GLU A 195 22.18 -5.65 -7.97
N TYR A 196 20.86 -5.46 -7.97
CA TYR A 196 20.25 -4.17 -7.71
C TYR A 196 20.51 -3.70 -6.27
N GLU A 197 20.44 -4.59 -5.28
CA GLU A 197 20.82 -4.29 -3.89
C GLU A 197 22.26 -3.83 -3.79
N ALA A 198 23.20 -4.48 -4.49
CA ALA A 198 24.60 -4.06 -4.55
C ALA A 198 24.75 -2.64 -5.13
N THR A 199 24.01 -2.29 -6.19
CA THR A 199 24.01 -0.91 -6.73
C THR A 199 23.46 0.12 -5.73
N LEU A 200 22.60 -0.31 -4.80
CA LEU A 200 22.08 0.54 -3.73
C LEU A 200 23.00 0.60 -2.50
N GLY A 201 24.16 -0.07 -2.52
CA GLY A 201 25.09 -0.16 -1.40
C GLY A 201 24.77 -1.28 -0.41
N GLY A 202 23.96 -2.26 -0.80
CA GLY A 202 23.78 -3.49 -0.05
C GLY A 202 25.02 -4.38 -0.17
N GLY A 203 25.65 -4.69 0.97
CA GLY A 203 26.60 -5.81 1.05
C GLY A 203 25.85 -7.15 0.98
N GLU A 204 26.59 -8.27 0.92
CA GLU A 204 25.97 -9.60 0.92
C GLU A 204 24.94 -9.76 2.05
N PRO A 205 23.69 -10.14 1.76
CA PRO A 205 22.71 -10.38 2.79
C PRO A 205 23.05 -11.68 3.52
N ALA A 206 23.40 -11.57 4.80
CA ALA A 206 23.41 -12.70 5.70
C ALA A 206 21.98 -13.17 6.03
N GLY A 207 21.29 -13.80 5.06
CA GLY A 207 20.19 -14.76 5.24
C GLY A 207 18.90 -14.29 5.94
N GLY A 208 17.76 -14.51 5.28
CA GLY A 208 16.42 -14.20 5.78
C GLY A 208 16.00 -14.87 7.11
N ASN A 209 14.89 -14.35 7.67
CA ASN A 209 14.20 -14.80 8.90
C ASN A 209 15.12 -15.19 10.06
N ARG A 210 15.97 -14.25 10.48
CA ARG A 210 16.71 -14.35 11.74
C ARG A 210 16.19 -13.31 12.71
N ALA A 211 16.11 -13.67 13.99
CA ALA A 211 16.02 -12.74 15.12
C ALA A 211 17.34 -11.96 15.28
N TRP A 212 17.83 -11.40 14.17
CA TRP A 212 19.12 -10.75 14.06
C TRP A 212 18.89 -9.25 14.26
N HIS A 213 19.31 -8.74 15.41
CA HIS A 213 19.34 -7.32 15.68
C HIS A 213 20.57 -6.75 14.98
N GLN A 214 20.35 -6.05 13.86
CA GLN A 214 21.44 -5.38 13.15
C GLN A 214 22.09 -4.29 14.03
N PHE A 215 21.33 -3.75 14.99
CA PHE A 215 21.77 -2.74 15.96
C PHE A 215 21.50 -3.20 17.38
N GLU A 216 22.50 -3.10 18.24
CA GLU A 216 22.45 -3.49 19.65
C GLU A 216 22.92 -2.34 20.54
N TRP A 217 22.54 -2.40 21.81
CA TRP A 217 23.07 -1.57 22.88
C TRP A 217 23.85 -2.48 23.82
N ARG A 218 25.12 -2.15 24.06
CA ARG A 218 25.98 -2.89 24.99
C ARG A 218 26.62 -1.93 25.97
N ALA A 219 26.75 -2.38 27.22
CA ALA A 219 27.34 -1.58 28.27
C ALA A 219 28.81 -1.96 28.44
N TYR A 220 29.69 -0.96 28.49
CA TYR A 220 31.13 -1.14 28.63
C TYR A 220 31.63 -0.30 29.78
N ARG A 221 32.57 -0.84 30.58
CA ARG A 221 33.25 -0.09 31.63
C ARG A 221 34.42 0.69 31.05
N VAL A 222 34.52 1.97 31.38
CA VAL A 222 35.67 2.81 31.05
C VAL A 222 36.85 2.41 31.93
N ALA A 223 37.88 1.85 31.30
CA ALA A 223 39.10 1.42 31.99
C ALA A 223 39.95 2.63 32.45
N GLU A 224 40.63 2.47 33.59
CA GLU A 224 41.44 3.52 34.23
C GLU A 224 42.62 4.02 33.38
N HIS A 225 43.17 3.16 32.54
CA HIS A 225 44.20 3.50 31.54
C HIS A 225 43.69 3.28 30.10
N GLY A 226 42.38 3.25 29.91
CA GLY A 226 41.77 3.09 28.60
C GLY A 226 41.86 4.37 27.77
N ARG A 227 41.94 4.24 26.44
CA ARG A 227 41.95 5.39 25.51
C ARG A 227 40.78 6.35 25.71
N ALA A 228 39.63 5.87 26.17
CA ALA A 228 38.43 6.69 26.36
C ALA A 228 38.45 7.54 27.64
N ALA A 229 39.30 7.22 28.63
CA ALA A 229 39.34 7.94 29.90
C ALA A 229 39.88 9.37 29.71
N GLY A 230 39.17 10.36 30.23
CA GLY A 230 39.53 11.78 30.11
C GLY A 230 39.20 12.43 28.77
N MET A 231 38.65 11.66 27.81
CA MET A 231 38.11 12.21 26.57
C MET A 231 36.63 12.56 26.73
N SER A 232 36.17 13.58 26.01
CA SER A 232 34.75 13.84 25.85
C SER A 232 34.09 12.79 24.96
N VAL A 233 32.78 12.59 25.11
CA VAL A 233 31.98 11.72 24.23
C VAL A 233 32.23 12.04 22.76
N ALA A 234 32.26 13.31 22.36
CA ALA A 234 32.55 13.74 20.99
C ALA A 234 33.88 13.19 20.47
N GLN A 235 34.91 13.27 21.32
CA GLN A 235 36.25 12.86 20.94
C GLN A 235 36.34 11.34 20.83
N VAL A 236 35.65 10.60 21.71
CA VAL A 236 35.60 9.13 21.64
C VAL A 236 34.86 8.66 20.41
N GLU A 237 33.69 9.23 20.10
CA GLU A 237 32.93 8.92 18.88
C GLU A 237 33.73 9.27 17.62
N ALA A 238 34.55 10.31 17.66
CA ALA A 238 35.43 10.70 16.55
C ALA A 238 36.64 9.78 16.36
N LEU A 239 36.99 8.92 17.33
CA LEU A 239 38.08 7.93 17.17
C LEU A 239 37.68 6.75 16.29
N GLU A 240 36.39 6.61 16.00
CA GLU A 240 35.87 5.49 15.25
C GLU A 240 36.31 5.50 13.78
N PRO A 241 36.49 4.32 13.16
CA PRO A 241 36.65 4.23 11.73
C PRO A 241 35.50 4.95 11.01
N ALA A 242 35.82 5.65 9.93
CA ALA A 242 34.83 6.39 9.16
C ALA A 242 33.65 5.48 8.76
N GLY A 243 32.45 5.82 9.23
CA GLY A 243 31.21 5.08 8.95
C GLY A 243 30.82 4.02 9.98
N ALA A 244 31.58 3.82 11.06
CA ALA A 244 31.24 2.84 12.10
C ALA A 244 29.94 3.20 12.86
N ARG A 245 29.70 4.49 13.12
CA ARG A 245 28.48 5.01 13.76
C ARG A 245 28.14 4.27 15.06
N LEU A 246 29.13 4.11 15.94
CA LEU A 246 28.87 3.80 17.34
C LEU A 246 28.60 5.12 18.07
N PHE A 247 27.72 5.09 19.07
CA PHE A 247 27.39 6.29 19.83
C PHE A 247 27.30 5.96 21.30
N ILE A 248 27.82 6.86 22.13
CA ILE A 248 27.64 6.79 23.58
C ILE A 248 26.32 7.46 23.89
N GLU A 249 25.39 6.65 24.41
CA GLU A 249 24.01 7.05 24.61
C GLU A 249 23.73 7.40 26.06
N ARG A 250 24.24 6.59 27.01
CA ARG A 250 24.07 6.80 28.44
C ARG A 250 25.35 6.52 29.20
N ILE A 251 25.48 7.18 30.34
CA ILE A 251 26.60 7.03 31.27
C ILE A 251 25.99 6.73 32.64
N ARG A 252 26.41 5.64 33.26
CA ARG A 252 26.23 5.42 34.70
C ARG A 252 27.50 5.89 35.41
N ARG A 253 27.35 6.93 36.23
CA ARG A 253 28.41 7.45 37.11
C ARG A 253 27.89 7.52 38.54
N ALA A 254 28.66 7.00 39.49
CA ALA A 254 28.28 6.98 40.91
C ALA A 254 26.85 6.47 41.16
N ASN A 255 26.45 5.42 40.41
CA ASN A 255 25.14 4.79 40.44
C ASN A 255 23.96 5.61 39.90
N ILE A 256 24.21 6.76 39.30
CA ILE A 256 23.21 7.58 38.62
C ILE A 256 23.34 7.36 37.11
N ILE A 257 22.23 7.01 36.45
CA ILE A 257 22.16 6.95 35.00
C ILE A 257 21.81 8.34 34.47
N GLN A 258 22.62 8.84 33.56
CA GLN A 258 22.36 10.07 32.82
C GLN A 258 22.47 9.83 31.32
N GLU A 259 21.74 10.63 30.55
CA GLU A 259 21.87 10.67 29.10
C GLU A 259 23.19 11.34 28.73
N ALA A 260 23.99 10.70 27.87
CA ALA A 260 25.29 11.20 27.46
C ALA A 260 25.14 12.45 26.57
N LYS A 261 25.90 13.50 26.90
CA LYS A 261 26.06 14.70 26.08
C LYS A 261 27.41 14.66 25.37
N ILE A 262 27.50 15.37 24.24
CA ILE A 262 28.71 15.38 23.41
C ILE A 262 29.95 15.93 24.14
N ASP A 263 29.73 16.83 25.11
CA ASP A 263 30.73 17.49 25.95
C ASP A 263 31.02 16.73 27.27
N ASP A 264 30.28 15.66 27.59
CA ASP A 264 30.53 14.89 28.80
C ASP A 264 31.91 14.21 28.71
N VAL A 265 32.76 14.45 29.71
CA VAL A 265 34.06 13.82 29.84
C VAL A 265 33.92 12.48 30.56
N LEU A 266 34.38 11.41 29.93
CA LEU A 266 34.34 10.06 30.49
C LEU A 266 35.40 9.89 31.58
N GLN A 267 35.00 9.31 32.70
CA GLN A 267 35.87 9.06 33.85
C GLN A 267 36.16 7.56 33.99
N PRO A 268 37.35 7.19 34.48
CA PRO A 268 37.61 5.83 34.95
C PRO A 268 36.49 5.28 35.84
N GLY A 269 36.03 4.07 35.53
CA GLY A 269 34.99 3.39 36.30
C GLY A 269 33.56 3.68 35.88
N ASP A 270 33.32 4.69 35.02
CA ASP A 270 32.01 4.89 34.39
C ASP A 270 31.58 3.63 33.62
N VAL A 271 30.27 3.34 33.60
CA VAL A 271 29.70 2.33 32.69
C VAL A 271 28.93 3.08 31.61
N ILE A 272 29.32 2.89 30.36
CA ILE A 272 28.72 3.57 29.21
C ILE A 272 27.89 2.60 28.38
N ALA A 273 26.69 3.01 27.99
CA ALA A 273 25.92 2.29 26.98
C ALA A 273 26.30 2.80 25.59
N VAL A 274 26.79 1.89 24.77
CA VAL A 274 27.20 2.15 23.39
C VAL A 274 26.18 1.50 22.46
N SER A 275 25.61 2.27 21.55
CA SER A 275 24.72 1.80 20.50
C SER A 275 25.47 1.64 19.18
N GLY A 276 25.10 0.67 18.36
CA GLY A 276 25.67 0.52 17.02
C GLY A 276 25.46 -0.86 16.41
N ARG A 277 26.08 -1.11 15.25
CA ARG A 277 25.98 -2.43 14.61
C ARG A 277 26.69 -3.47 15.45
N ARG A 278 26.05 -4.63 15.67
CA ARG A 278 26.61 -5.72 16.47
C ARG A 278 28.02 -6.11 16.02
N GLU A 279 28.22 -6.26 14.71
CA GLU A 279 29.53 -6.60 14.12
C GLU A 279 30.63 -5.62 14.57
N LEU A 280 30.33 -4.32 14.54
CA LEU A 280 31.28 -3.28 14.94
C LEU A 280 31.50 -3.23 16.45
N LEU A 281 30.46 -3.46 17.26
CA LEU A 281 30.60 -3.56 18.71
C LEU A 281 31.52 -4.74 19.08
N VAL A 282 31.37 -5.88 18.39
CA VAL A 282 32.22 -7.06 18.61
C VAL A 282 33.65 -6.82 18.12
N ASP A 283 33.81 -6.33 16.90
CA ASP A 283 35.12 -6.18 16.26
C ASP A 283 35.97 -5.06 16.87
N LEU A 284 35.35 -3.93 17.24
CA LEU A 284 36.06 -2.76 17.77
C LEU A 284 36.18 -2.76 19.29
N LEU A 285 35.19 -3.30 20.01
CA LEU A 285 35.14 -3.22 21.47
C LEU A 285 35.26 -4.58 22.15
N GLY A 286 34.83 -5.69 21.53
CA GLY A 286 34.71 -7.00 22.17
C GLY A 286 36.02 -7.59 22.71
N GLY A 287 37.18 -7.19 22.18
CA GLY A 287 38.50 -7.61 22.68
C GLY A 287 39.25 -6.57 23.51
N VAL A 288 38.72 -5.34 23.64
CA VAL A 288 39.47 -4.19 24.17
C VAL A 288 38.76 -3.55 25.37
N ALA A 289 37.43 -3.54 25.35
CA ALA A 289 36.62 -2.94 26.40
C ALA A 289 35.98 -4.04 27.28
N ALA A 290 35.92 -3.79 28.58
CA ALA A 290 35.25 -4.70 29.52
C ALA A 290 33.74 -4.52 29.40
N GLU A 291 33.07 -5.44 28.72
CA GLU A 291 31.61 -5.47 28.66
C GLU A 291 31.00 -5.80 30.03
N VAL A 292 29.94 -5.10 30.40
CA VAL A 292 29.22 -5.24 31.67
C VAL A 292 27.75 -5.44 31.35
N GLU A 293 27.11 -6.39 32.02
CA GLU A 293 25.66 -6.51 31.97
C GLU A 293 25.01 -5.51 32.95
N ASP A 294 24.38 -4.46 32.41
CA ASP A 294 23.71 -3.41 33.19
C ASP A 294 22.29 -3.19 32.64
N ALA A 295 21.33 -3.97 33.13
CA ALA A 295 19.97 -3.99 32.61
C ALA A 295 19.24 -2.65 32.69
N GLU A 296 19.45 -1.87 33.75
CA GLU A 296 18.84 -0.55 33.92
C GLU A 296 19.44 0.48 32.97
N LEU A 297 20.77 0.47 32.78
CA LEU A 297 21.45 1.36 31.84
C LEU A 297 21.01 1.07 30.40
N LEU A 298 20.81 -0.21 30.07
CA LEU A 298 20.39 -0.72 28.76
C LEU A 298 18.86 -0.69 28.54
N ALA A 299 18.06 -0.42 29.57
CA ALA A 299 16.61 -0.35 29.49
C ALA A 299 16.15 0.92 28.74
N VAL A 300 16.14 0.84 27.41
CA VAL A 300 15.68 1.90 26.50
C VAL A 300 14.38 1.44 25.85
N PRO A 301 13.36 2.31 25.74
CA PRO A 301 12.10 1.96 25.08
C PRO A 301 12.35 1.49 23.64
N VAL A 302 12.04 0.21 23.37
CA VAL A 302 12.32 -0.46 22.07
C VAL A 302 11.25 -0.14 21.01
N GLU A 303 10.09 0.41 21.40
CA GLU A 303 8.94 0.58 20.51
C GLU A 303 9.25 1.45 19.28
N GLY A 304 10.26 2.32 19.36
CA GLY A 304 10.60 3.24 18.29
C GLY A 304 9.50 4.29 18.09
N VAL A 305 9.78 5.28 17.24
CA VAL A 305 8.87 6.39 17.00
C VAL A 305 8.65 6.52 15.50
N ASP A 306 7.39 6.49 15.09
CA ASP A 306 7.02 6.71 13.70
C ASP A 306 7.08 8.20 13.37
N VAL A 307 7.75 8.52 12.26
CA VAL A 307 7.93 9.87 11.75
C VAL A 307 7.44 9.93 10.32
N TYR A 308 6.46 10.80 10.09
CA TYR A 308 5.95 11.08 8.75
C TYR A 308 6.82 12.13 8.07
N VAL A 309 7.46 11.77 6.96
CA VAL A 309 8.41 12.64 6.26
C VAL A 309 7.67 13.76 5.54
N THR A 310 7.89 14.99 5.98
CA THR A 310 7.32 16.20 5.36
C THR A 310 8.39 17.22 5.00
N SER A 311 9.63 17.05 5.44
CA SER A 311 10.70 18.01 5.16
C SER A 311 11.06 18.05 3.68
N LYS A 312 11.17 19.26 3.12
CA LYS A 312 11.65 19.49 1.74
C LYS A 312 13.13 19.08 1.62
N ASN A 313 13.90 19.27 2.69
CA ASN A 313 15.33 19.01 2.75
C ASN A 313 15.69 17.52 2.74
N VAL A 314 14.70 16.64 2.95
CA VAL A 314 14.84 15.18 2.96
C VAL A 314 14.36 14.56 1.65
N HIS A 315 13.46 15.25 0.93
CA HIS A 315 12.87 14.74 -0.30
C HIS A 315 13.93 14.48 -1.37
N GLY A 316 14.04 13.22 -1.80
CA GLY A 316 14.97 12.78 -2.84
C GLY A 316 16.40 12.49 -2.35
N LYS A 317 16.72 12.74 -1.06
CA LYS A 317 18.02 12.42 -0.47
C LYS A 317 18.15 10.94 -0.14
N THR A 318 19.39 10.44 -0.21
CA THR A 318 19.70 9.06 0.15
C THR A 318 19.81 8.88 1.67
N LEU A 319 19.65 7.65 2.16
CA LEU A 319 19.88 7.34 3.57
C LEU A 319 21.31 7.66 4.01
N GLN A 320 22.30 7.44 3.13
CA GLN A 320 23.70 7.75 3.40
C GLN A 320 23.92 9.26 3.58
N GLU A 321 23.38 10.09 2.68
CA GLU A 321 23.44 11.56 2.82
C GLU A 321 22.84 12.04 4.14
N LEU A 322 21.70 11.47 4.54
CA LEU A 322 21.00 11.83 5.76
C LEU A 322 21.71 11.31 7.02
N ALA A 323 22.39 10.16 6.93
CA ALA A 323 23.13 9.55 8.03
C ALA A 323 24.33 10.40 8.49
N HIS A 324 24.85 11.29 7.64
CA HIS A 324 25.91 12.24 7.99
C HIS A 324 25.39 13.54 8.65
N GLY A 325 24.06 13.71 8.73
CA GLY A 325 23.47 14.88 9.36
C GLY A 325 23.57 14.83 10.89
N PRO A 326 23.66 15.98 11.58
CA PRO A 326 23.70 16.03 13.05
C PRO A 326 22.45 15.42 13.70
N ALA A 327 21.32 15.47 13.01
CA ALA A 327 20.06 14.88 13.45
C ALA A 327 20.03 13.32 13.37
N ALA A 328 21.07 12.68 12.82
CA ALA A 328 21.16 11.23 12.69
C ALA A 328 22.01 10.56 13.80
N ARG A 329 22.64 11.35 14.69
CA ARG A 329 23.41 10.83 15.83
C ARG A 329 22.49 10.02 16.76
N GLY A 330 22.88 8.78 17.07
CA GLY A 330 22.10 7.89 17.96
C GLY A 330 20.73 7.46 17.41
N VAL A 331 20.45 7.70 16.12
CA VAL A 331 19.18 7.37 15.48
C VAL A 331 19.37 6.31 14.40
N PHE A 332 18.63 5.22 14.56
CA PHE A 332 18.60 4.07 13.68
C PHE A 332 17.24 3.93 13.01
N LEU A 333 17.25 3.43 11.78
CA LEU A 333 16.05 3.25 11.00
C LEU A 333 15.66 1.78 11.02
N ARG A 334 14.48 1.46 11.57
CA ARG A 334 13.96 0.09 11.66
C ARG A 334 13.12 -0.29 10.45
N LYS A 335 12.32 0.66 9.95
CA LYS A 335 11.37 0.42 8.86
C LYS A 335 11.15 1.68 8.05
N ILE A 336 10.98 1.51 6.74
CA ILE A 336 10.45 2.51 5.83
C ILE A 336 9.18 1.95 5.22
N LYS A 337 8.07 2.67 5.37
CA LYS A 337 6.80 2.40 4.69
C LYS A 337 6.54 3.51 3.68
N ARG A 338 6.06 3.15 2.49
CA ARG A 338 5.72 4.11 1.43
C ARG A 338 4.37 3.78 0.80
N GLY A 339 3.55 4.80 0.60
CA GLY A 339 2.27 4.67 -0.10
C GLY A 339 1.11 4.19 0.77
N ALA A 340 -0.09 4.27 0.20
CA ALA A 340 -1.34 3.82 0.83
C ALA A 340 -1.32 2.35 1.26
N THR A 341 -0.53 1.52 0.56
CA THR A 341 -0.41 0.09 0.81
C THR A 341 0.67 -0.25 1.84
N GLU A 342 1.28 0.76 2.49
CA GLU A 342 2.39 0.59 3.43
C GLU A 342 3.53 -0.29 2.89
N THR A 343 3.84 -0.17 1.59
CA THR A 343 4.87 -0.99 0.94
C THR A 343 6.19 -0.83 1.67
N GLN A 344 6.81 -1.95 2.06
CA GLN A 344 8.10 -1.94 2.74
C GLN A 344 9.20 -1.58 1.76
N ILE A 345 9.97 -0.54 2.09
CA ILE A 345 11.07 -0.07 1.28
C ILE A 345 12.40 -0.58 1.89
N PRO A 346 13.31 -1.14 1.08
CA PRO A 346 14.59 -1.64 1.57
C PRO A 346 15.43 -0.52 2.20
N ILE A 347 16.06 -0.82 3.33
CA ILE A 347 16.94 0.10 4.07
C ILE A 347 18.38 -0.12 3.59
N LEU A 348 18.75 0.58 2.52
CA LEU A 348 20.08 0.50 1.91
C LEU A 348 20.70 1.91 1.81
N PRO A 349 22.03 2.07 1.83
CA PRO A 349 22.68 3.38 1.83
C PRO A 349 22.17 4.35 0.76
N SER A 350 21.96 3.89 -0.47
CA SER A 350 21.47 4.70 -1.58
C SER A 350 19.95 4.76 -1.69
N THR A 351 19.20 4.15 -0.75
CA THR A 351 17.73 4.27 -0.72
C THR A 351 17.35 5.73 -0.54
N LYS A 352 16.56 6.27 -1.48
CA LYS A 352 16.04 7.64 -1.39
C LYS A 352 14.77 7.72 -0.55
N LEU A 353 14.70 8.71 0.32
CA LEU A 353 13.49 9.07 1.08
C LEU A 353 12.66 10.11 0.35
N TYR A 354 11.34 10.02 0.48
CA TYR A 354 10.41 10.98 -0.12
C TYR A 354 9.41 11.48 0.91
N ARG A 355 8.79 12.61 0.57
CA ARG A 355 7.67 13.13 1.36
C ARG A 355 6.50 12.16 1.28
N GLY A 356 5.88 11.90 2.42
CA GLY A 356 4.84 10.88 2.57
C GLY A 356 5.35 9.47 2.90
N ASP A 357 6.67 9.28 3.05
CA ASP A 357 7.21 8.07 3.66
C ASP A 357 6.98 8.12 5.18
N THR A 358 6.73 6.96 5.79
CA THR A 358 6.72 6.79 7.25
C THR A 358 7.97 6.03 7.66
N LEU A 359 8.75 6.61 8.57
CA LEU A 359 9.99 6.06 9.10
C LEU A 359 9.78 5.63 10.53
N THR A 360 10.09 4.37 10.86
CA THR A 360 10.16 3.94 12.26
C THR A 360 11.59 4.14 12.75
N LEU A 361 11.79 5.16 13.58
CA LEU A 361 13.09 5.51 14.15
C LEU A 361 13.26 4.83 15.52
N VAL A 362 14.47 4.36 15.80
CA VAL A 362 14.83 3.76 17.10
C VAL A 362 16.07 4.48 17.60
N GLY A 363 16.08 4.81 18.89
CA GLY A 363 17.14 5.59 19.53
C GLY A 363 16.60 6.26 20.79
N ARG A 364 17.39 7.13 21.42
CA ARG A 364 16.94 7.90 22.58
C ARG A 364 15.74 8.79 22.24
N THR A 365 14.86 9.02 23.21
CA THR A 365 13.69 9.90 23.04
C THR A 365 14.08 11.30 22.56
N GLN A 366 15.18 11.85 23.09
CA GLN A 366 15.68 13.17 22.69
C GLN A 366 16.19 13.19 21.24
N ASP A 367 16.94 12.16 20.82
CA ASP A 367 17.56 12.07 19.50
C ASP A 367 16.53 11.76 18.43
N THR A 368 15.62 10.82 18.70
CA THR A 368 14.48 10.52 17.83
C THR A 368 13.53 11.72 17.69
N SER A 369 13.32 12.51 18.75
CA SER A 369 12.54 13.76 18.68
C SER A 369 13.25 14.84 17.87
N ALA A 370 14.57 14.97 17.99
CA ALA A 370 15.37 15.91 17.19
C ALA A 370 15.38 15.51 15.71
N ALA A 371 15.60 14.22 15.43
CA ALA A 371 15.48 13.63 14.09
C ALA A 371 14.10 13.85 13.51
N ALA A 372 13.04 13.61 14.28
CA ALA A 372 11.67 13.82 13.84
C ALA A 372 11.43 15.27 13.40
N LYS A 373 11.92 16.27 14.15
CA LYS A 373 11.83 17.69 13.76
C LYS A 373 12.56 17.99 12.45
N ALA A 374 13.70 17.36 12.18
CA ALA A 374 14.45 17.55 10.95
C ALA A 374 13.82 16.83 9.75
N LEU A 375 13.24 15.64 9.99
CA LEU A 375 12.69 14.74 8.96
C LEU A 375 11.25 15.11 8.58
N GLY A 376 10.44 15.52 9.55
CA GLY A 376 9.05 15.87 9.34
C GLY A 376 8.29 16.06 10.64
N VAL A 377 7.25 15.25 10.84
CA VAL A 377 6.38 15.32 12.02
C VAL A 377 6.32 13.96 12.69
N LEU A 378 6.41 13.95 14.02
CA LEU A 378 6.12 12.76 14.82
C LEU A 378 4.71 12.29 14.49
N ASP A 379 4.58 11.08 13.96
CA ASP A 379 3.28 10.44 13.76
C ASP A 379 2.80 9.86 15.10
N ARG A 380 2.63 10.75 16.09
CA ARG A 380 2.03 10.36 17.37
C ARG A 380 0.64 9.81 17.09
N PRO A 381 0.27 8.63 17.59
CA PRO A 381 -1.09 8.12 17.45
C PRO A 381 -2.06 9.23 17.85
N ALA A 382 -2.83 9.73 16.88
CA ALA A 382 -4.00 10.52 17.18
C ALA A 382 -5.18 9.61 16.92
N ASP A 383 -6.00 9.42 17.94
CA ASP A 383 -7.15 8.53 17.84
C ASP A 383 -8.27 9.16 17.00
N ALA A 384 -8.29 10.49 16.92
CA ALA A 384 -9.32 11.25 16.19
C ALA A 384 -8.87 11.61 14.77
N ALA A 385 -9.71 11.27 13.81
CA ALA A 385 -9.63 11.75 12.44
C ALA A 385 -10.39 13.07 12.29
N ASP A 386 -9.88 13.96 11.42
CA ASP A 386 -10.53 15.23 11.08
C ASP A 386 -11.75 14.98 10.18
N MET A 387 -12.88 14.63 10.80
CA MET A 387 -14.12 14.31 10.09
C MET A 387 -14.78 15.52 9.43
N ALA A 388 -14.53 16.74 9.94
CA ALA A 388 -14.98 17.96 9.27
C ALA A 388 -14.28 18.09 7.91
N PHE A 389 -12.97 17.90 7.88
CA PHE A 389 -12.21 17.86 6.63
C PHE A 389 -12.69 16.75 5.70
N VAL A 390 -12.82 15.51 6.18
CA VAL A 390 -13.28 14.38 5.36
C VAL A 390 -14.64 14.67 4.74
N GLY A 391 -15.61 15.09 5.55
CA GLY A 391 -16.97 15.38 5.09
C GLY A 391 -17.02 16.52 4.08
N LEU A 392 -16.33 17.63 4.34
CA LEU A 392 -16.28 18.78 3.43
C LEU A 392 -15.52 18.47 2.15
N ALA A 393 -14.42 17.72 2.21
CA ALA A 393 -13.65 17.33 1.03
C ALA A 393 -14.44 16.38 0.12
N ILE A 394 -15.13 15.38 0.68
CA ILE A 394 -16.03 14.50 -0.08
C ILE A 394 -17.17 15.31 -0.69
N THR A 395 -17.77 16.23 0.09
CA THR A 395 -18.87 17.07 -0.39
C THR A 395 -18.43 17.95 -1.55
N LEU A 396 -17.31 18.66 -1.40
CA LEU A 396 -16.73 19.50 -2.46
C LEU A 396 -16.39 18.68 -3.70
N GLY A 397 -15.73 17.53 -3.52
CA GLY A 397 -15.41 16.62 -4.61
C GLY A 397 -16.65 16.12 -5.32
N ALA A 398 -17.67 15.69 -4.58
CA ALA A 398 -18.92 15.21 -5.13
C ALA A 398 -19.69 16.31 -5.87
N LEU A 399 -19.72 17.55 -5.34
CA LEU A 399 -20.36 18.69 -5.99
C LEU A 399 -19.66 19.05 -7.31
N ILE A 400 -18.33 19.10 -7.31
CA ILE A 400 -17.54 19.32 -8.55
C ILE A 400 -17.79 18.17 -9.53
N GLY A 401 -17.81 16.93 -9.06
CA GLY A 401 -18.02 15.75 -9.88
C GLY A 401 -19.45 15.61 -10.42
N ALA A 402 -20.43 16.17 -9.71
CA ALA A 402 -21.82 16.22 -10.15
C ALA A 402 -22.03 17.19 -11.32
N PHE A 403 -21.10 18.12 -11.55
CA PHE A 403 -21.15 19.01 -12.71
C PHE A 403 -21.06 18.20 -14.01
N VAL A 404 -21.96 18.48 -14.95
CA VAL A 404 -22.05 17.81 -16.25
C VAL A 404 -21.76 18.86 -17.34
N LEU A 405 -20.62 18.71 -18.01
CA LEU A 405 -20.30 19.48 -19.21
C LEU A 405 -20.83 18.73 -20.42
N HIS A 406 -21.77 19.33 -21.14
CA HIS A 406 -22.29 18.77 -22.39
C HIS A 406 -21.38 19.22 -23.53
N VAL A 407 -20.52 18.31 -24.02
CA VAL A 407 -19.70 18.54 -25.22
C VAL A 407 -20.34 17.77 -26.37
N GLY A 408 -21.13 18.47 -27.18
CA GLY A 408 -21.96 17.83 -28.21
C GLY A 408 -23.03 16.93 -27.58
N ALA A 409 -23.13 15.67 -28.04
CA ALA A 409 -24.09 14.68 -27.53
C ALA A 409 -23.59 13.88 -26.31
N ILE A 410 -22.35 14.09 -25.86
CA ILE A 410 -21.73 13.28 -24.80
C ILE A 410 -21.77 14.09 -23.48
N PRO A 411 -22.53 13.65 -22.47
CA PRO A 411 -22.51 14.26 -21.15
C PRO A 411 -21.18 13.89 -20.45
N LEU A 412 -20.23 14.83 -20.45
CA LEU A 412 -18.92 14.63 -19.85
C LEU A 412 -18.98 15.08 -18.38
N THR A 413 -18.96 14.09 -17.49
CA THR A 413 -19.12 14.27 -16.05
C THR A 413 -18.18 13.34 -15.35
N LEU A 414 -17.56 13.84 -14.28
CA LEU A 414 -16.68 13.02 -13.45
C LEU A 414 -17.49 12.07 -12.55
N SER A 415 -18.81 12.25 -12.45
CA SER A 415 -19.69 11.69 -11.41
C SER A 415 -19.31 12.15 -9.99
N THR A 416 -20.24 12.04 -9.05
CA THR A 416 -19.96 12.31 -7.63
C THR A 416 -18.82 11.44 -7.11
N ALA A 417 -18.78 10.18 -7.55
CA ALA A 417 -17.75 9.21 -7.26
C ALA A 417 -16.37 9.61 -7.80
N GLY A 418 -16.25 9.94 -9.08
CA GLY A 418 -14.97 10.37 -9.65
C GLY A 418 -14.50 11.71 -9.08
N GLY A 419 -15.44 12.61 -8.77
CA GLY A 419 -15.15 13.85 -8.04
C GLY A 419 -14.58 13.62 -6.63
N ALA A 420 -15.15 12.68 -5.87
CA ALA A 420 -14.63 12.29 -4.54
C ALA A 420 -13.23 11.67 -4.62
N LEU A 421 -12.95 10.85 -5.65
CA LEU A 421 -11.62 10.28 -5.91
C LEU A 421 -10.59 11.40 -6.18
N ILE A 422 -10.91 12.34 -7.06
CA ILE A 422 -10.02 13.47 -7.40
C ILE A 422 -9.80 14.36 -6.19
N ALA A 423 -10.84 14.68 -5.42
CA ALA A 423 -10.72 15.41 -4.17
C ALA A 423 -9.77 14.68 -3.21
N GLY A 424 -9.93 13.36 -3.06
CA GLY A 424 -9.00 12.52 -2.31
C GLY A 424 -7.55 12.71 -2.77
N ILE A 425 -7.26 12.56 -4.06
CA ILE A 425 -5.90 12.70 -4.62
C ILE A 425 -5.30 14.07 -4.29
N VAL A 426 -6.06 15.15 -4.54
CA VAL A 426 -5.61 16.53 -4.30
C VAL A 426 -5.36 16.78 -2.82
N PHE A 427 -6.31 16.41 -1.95
CA PHE A 427 -6.23 16.63 -0.52
C PHE A 427 -5.18 15.75 0.17
N GLY A 428 -5.00 14.51 -0.30
CA GLY A 428 -3.93 13.62 0.14
C GLY A 428 -2.54 14.17 -0.20
N TRP A 429 -2.36 14.68 -1.42
CA TRP A 429 -1.13 15.36 -1.82
C TRP A 429 -0.88 16.64 -1.02
N LEU A 430 -1.90 17.50 -0.87
CA LEU A 430 -1.79 18.73 -0.10
C LEU A 430 -1.35 18.46 1.35
N ARG A 431 -1.91 17.42 1.99
CA ARG A 431 -1.50 17.00 3.35
C ARG A 431 -0.06 16.51 3.39
N ALA A 432 0.40 15.76 2.38
CA ALA A 432 1.80 15.30 2.35
C ALA A 432 2.81 16.47 2.28
N ILE A 433 2.38 17.64 1.79
CA ILE A 433 3.17 18.88 1.82
C ILE A 433 2.95 19.65 3.13
N HIS A 434 1.71 19.73 3.60
CA HIS A 434 1.28 20.50 4.77
C HIS A 434 0.51 19.60 5.75
N PRO A 435 1.20 18.90 6.67
CA PRO A 435 0.60 17.89 7.55
C PRO A 435 -0.26 18.46 8.69
N THR A 436 -0.48 19.77 8.74
CA THR A 436 -1.16 20.47 9.85
C THR A 436 -2.69 20.42 9.77
N PHE A 437 -3.27 19.95 8.67
CA PHE A 437 -4.73 19.86 8.48
C PHE A 437 -5.16 18.53 7.86
N GLY A 438 -6.44 18.21 7.99
CA GLY A 438 -7.07 17.10 7.30
C GLY A 438 -6.47 15.75 7.67
N ARG A 439 -6.07 15.56 8.93
CA ARG A 439 -5.40 14.34 9.41
C ARG A 439 -6.38 13.17 9.46
N ILE A 440 -6.05 12.11 8.75
CA ILE A 440 -6.71 10.80 8.81
C ILE A 440 -5.67 9.78 9.30
N PRO A 441 -5.84 9.20 10.50
CA PRO A 441 -5.00 8.11 11.00
C PRO A 441 -5.09 6.87 10.11
N SER A 442 -4.02 6.06 10.08
CA SER A 442 -3.98 4.83 9.26
C SER A 442 -5.14 3.87 9.53
N PRO A 443 -5.57 3.62 10.79
CA PRO A 443 -6.74 2.78 11.06
C PRO A 443 -8.04 3.33 10.47
N THR A 444 -8.23 4.66 10.51
CA THR A 444 -9.42 5.31 9.92
C THR A 444 -9.37 5.26 8.40
N LEU A 445 -8.20 5.49 7.79
CA LEU A 445 -8.04 5.38 6.34
C LEU A 445 -8.29 3.94 5.87
N TRP A 446 -7.79 2.96 6.62
CA TRP A 446 -8.10 1.55 6.39
C TRP A 446 -9.58 1.25 6.54
N PHE A 447 -10.26 1.77 7.56
CA PHE A 447 -11.70 1.59 7.73
C PHE A 447 -12.47 2.16 6.53
N MET A 448 -12.21 3.42 6.17
CA MET A 448 -12.88 4.08 5.05
C MET A 448 -12.63 3.35 3.72
N ASN A 449 -11.40 2.87 3.50
CA ASN A 449 -11.02 2.16 2.28
C ASN A 449 -11.57 0.71 2.28
N SER A 450 -11.17 -0.10 3.25
CA SER A 450 -11.52 -1.52 3.33
C SER A 450 -13.00 -1.71 3.66
N VAL A 451 -13.47 -1.17 4.79
CA VAL A 451 -14.87 -1.37 5.22
C VAL A 451 -15.83 -0.64 4.28
N GLY A 452 -15.46 0.56 3.81
CA GLY A 452 -16.25 1.30 2.81
C GLY A 452 -16.48 0.51 1.52
N LEU A 453 -15.44 -0.09 0.96
CA LEU A 453 -15.56 -0.96 -0.20
C LEU A 453 -16.39 -2.21 0.10
N ASN A 454 -16.15 -2.88 1.23
CA ASN A 454 -16.85 -4.12 1.56
C ASN A 454 -18.34 -3.90 1.84
N VAL A 455 -18.74 -2.77 2.43
CA VAL A 455 -20.17 -2.40 2.56
C VAL A 455 -20.79 -2.16 1.20
N PHE A 456 -20.12 -1.40 0.32
CA PHE A 456 -20.58 -1.18 -1.05
C PHE A 456 -20.81 -2.52 -1.78
N ILE A 457 -19.83 -3.41 -1.71
CA ILE A 457 -19.86 -4.74 -2.33
C ILE A 457 -20.92 -5.65 -1.70
N ALA A 458 -21.12 -5.56 -0.38
CA ALA A 458 -22.18 -6.32 0.30
C ALA A 458 -23.56 -5.91 -0.21
N VAL A 459 -23.83 -4.60 -0.35
CA VAL A 459 -25.11 -4.12 -0.87
C VAL A 459 -25.31 -4.54 -2.33
N VAL A 460 -24.27 -4.44 -3.15
CA VAL A 460 -24.28 -4.91 -4.55
C VAL A 460 -24.56 -6.41 -4.63
N GLY A 461 -23.87 -7.23 -3.82
CA GLY A 461 -24.04 -8.68 -3.78
C GLY A 461 -25.42 -9.12 -3.30
N ILE A 462 -25.95 -8.49 -2.23
CA ILE A 462 -27.29 -8.77 -1.71
C ILE A 462 -28.34 -8.46 -2.78
N SER A 463 -28.20 -7.32 -3.46
CA SER A 463 -29.16 -6.89 -4.50
C SER A 463 -29.14 -7.81 -5.73
N ALA A 464 -27.95 -8.27 -6.15
CA ALA A 464 -27.79 -9.15 -7.30
C ALA A 464 -28.01 -10.65 -6.98
N GLY A 465 -28.14 -11.01 -5.71
CA GLY A 465 -28.30 -12.38 -5.23
C GLY A 465 -29.32 -13.19 -6.05
N PRO A 466 -30.59 -12.77 -6.14
CA PRO A 466 -31.64 -13.57 -6.80
C PRO A 466 -31.32 -13.95 -8.26
N GLY A 467 -30.58 -13.12 -8.99
CA GLY A 467 -30.20 -13.37 -10.40
C GLY A 467 -28.88 -14.13 -10.58
N PHE A 468 -28.07 -14.26 -9.51
CA PHE A 468 -26.70 -14.75 -9.61
C PHE A 468 -26.60 -16.21 -10.11
N VAL A 469 -27.41 -17.11 -9.56
CA VAL A 469 -27.35 -18.55 -9.90
C VAL A 469 -27.66 -18.76 -11.38
N ALA A 470 -28.70 -18.11 -11.89
CA ALA A 470 -29.06 -18.15 -13.30
C ALA A 470 -27.94 -17.55 -14.18
N GLY A 471 -27.35 -16.42 -13.76
CA GLY A 471 -26.21 -15.83 -14.45
C GLY A 471 -24.99 -16.76 -14.51
N LEU A 472 -24.69 -17.48 -13.42
CA LEU A 472 -23.59 -18.43 -13.35
C LEU A 472 -23.83 -19.66 -14.24
N GLN A 473 -25.07 -20.17 -14.29
CA GLN A 473 -25.44 -21.29 -15.15
C GLN A 473 -25.34 -20.92 -16.64
N ASN A 474 -25.76 -19.71 -16.99
CA ASN A 474 -25.79 -19.26 -18.40
C ASN A 474 -24.42 -18.82 -18.91
N LEU A 475 -23.67 -18.05 -18.11
CA LEU A 475 -22.47 -17.35 -18.57
C LEU A 475 -21.20 -17.79 -17.84
N GLY A 476 -21.29 -18.57 -16.75
CA GLY A 476 -20.16 -18.85 -15.85
C GLY A 476 -18.93 -19.45 -16.53
N ALA A 477 -19.11 -20.49 -17.36
CA ALA A 477 -17.99 -21.12 -18.06
C ALA A 477 -17.35 -20.17 -19.10
N SER A 478 -18.19 -19.45 -19.85
CA SER A 478 -17.74 -18.47 -20.84
C SER A 478 -16.98 -17.33 -20.16
N LEU A 479 -17.54 -16.74 -19.11
CA LEU A 479 -16.93 -15.69 -18.29
C LEU A 479 -15.62 -16.14 -17.66
N PHE A 480 -15.52 -17.39 -17.20
CA PHE A 480 -14.29 -17.91 -16.61
C PHE A 480 -13.17 -18.00 -17.66
N LEU A 481 -13.42 -18.63 -18.81
CA LEU A 481 -12.43 -18.79 -19.88
C LEU A 481 -12.02 -17.45 -20.48
N TRP A 482 -12.98 -16.59 -20.79
CA TRP A 482 -12.72 -15.25 -21.29
C TRP A 482 -12.09 -14.33 -20.24
N GLY A 483 -12.42 -14.53 -18.96
CA GLY A 483 -11.77 -13.89 -17.82
C GLY A 483 -10.28 -14.22 -17.75
N ILE A 484 -9.89 -15.47 -18.00
CA ILE A 484 -8.49 -15.88 -18.08
C ILE A 484 -7.76 -15.07 -19.15
N VAL A 485 -8.34 -15.00 -20.36
CA VAL A 485 -7.76 -14.24 -21.47
C VAL A 485 -7.67 -12.75 -21.14
N ALA A 486 -8.76 -12.17 -20.63
CA ALA A 486 -8.87 -10.77 -20.27
C ALA A 486 -7.87 -10.36 -19.17
N SER A 487 -7.55 -11.26 -18.22
CA SER A 487 -6.51 -11.03 -17.22
C SER A 487 -5.10 -11.26 -17.74
N ALA A 488 -4.86 -12.39 -18.41
CA ALA A 488 -3.51 -12.84 -18.75
C ALA A 488 -2.89 -12.07 -19.92
N ALA A 489 -3.68 -11.77 -20.95
CA ALA A 489 -3.19 -11.09 -22.15
C ALA A 489 -2.55 -9.72 -21.86
N PRO A 490 -3.21 -8.76 -21.17
CA PRO A 490 -2.61 -7.46 -20.89
C PRO A 490 -1.40 -7.58 -19.95
N LEU A 491 -1.38 -8.56 -19.05
CA LEU A 491 -0.24 -8.82 -18.16
C LEU A 491 0.99 -9.31 -18.92
N ILE A 492 0.83 -10.31 -19.80
CA ILE A 492 1.93 -10.88 -20.57
C ILE A 492 2.49 -9.85 -21.53
N VAL A 493 1.63 -9.16 -22.28
CA VAL A 493 2.05 -8.09 -23.19
C VAL A 493 2.73 -6.96 -22.41
N GLY A 494 2.15 -6.58 -21.27
CA GLY A 494 2.70 -5.60 -20.34
C GLY A 494 4.13 -5.92 -19.88
N MET A 495 4.38 -7.16 -19.47
CA MET A 495 5.72 -7.61 -19.07
C MET A 495 6.76 -7.48 -20.19
N TYR A 496 6.38 -7.82 -21.43
CA TYR A 496 7.27 -7.67 -22.57
C TYR A 496 7.53 -6.21 -22.93
N ILE A 497 6.51 -5.34 -22.86
CA ILE A 497 6.67 -3.90 -23.04
C ILE A 497 7.57 -3.31 -21.95
N ALA A 498 7.38 -3.72 -20.70
CA ALA A 498 8.20 -3.30 -19.56
C ALA A 498 9.69 -3.63 -19.78
N LYS A 499 9.97 -4.83 -20.32
CA LYS A 499 11.34 -5.31 -20.57
C LYS A 499 11.97 -4.69 -21.81
N TYR A 500 11.29 -4.69 -22.94
CA TYR A 500 11.91 -4.38 -24.23
C TYR A 500 11.74 -2.93 -24.68
N VAL A 501 10.62 -2.29 -24.32
CA VAL A 501 10.33 -0.89 -24.69
C VAL A 501 10.82 0.05 -23.60
N PHE A 502 10.36 -0.14 -22.37
CA PHE A 502 10.75 0.71 -21.23
C PHE A 502 12.09 0.34 -20.61
N ARG A 503 12.58 -0.88 -20.88
CA ARG A 503 13.89 -1.38 -20.42
C ARG A 503 14.07 -1.24 -18.91
N PHE A 504 13.02 -1.54 -18.15
CA PHE A 504 13.12 -1.53 -16.70
C PHE A 504 14.07 -2.61 -16.20
N HIS A 505 14.75 -2.31 -15.10
CA HIS A 505 15.65 -3.26 -14.46
C HIS A 505 14.87 -4.52 -14.02
N PRO A 506 15.37 -5.74 -14.29
CA PRO A 506 14.67 -6.99 -13.98
C PRO A 506 14.17 -7.11 -12.53
N ALA A 507 14.94 -6.57 -11.58
CA ALA A 507 14.61 -6.57 -10.14
C ALA A 507 13.32 -5.82 -9.77
N ILE A 508 12.97 -4.75 -10.50
CA ILE A 508 11.79 -3.92 -10.20
C ILE A 508 10.65 -4.12 -11.21
N LEU A 509 10.94 -4.70 -12.38
CA LEU A 509 10.01 -4.84 -13.51
C LEU A 509 8.69 -5.51 -13.12
N LEU A 510 8.75 -6.63 -12.41
CA LEU A 510 7.56 -7.38 -12.01
C LEU A 510 6.74 -6.60 -10.96
N GLY A 511 7.42 -5.85 -10.08
CA GLY A 511 6.77 -4.94 -9.15
C GLY A 511 6.06 -3.76 -9.83
N ILE A 512 6.66 -3.21 -10.90
CA ILE A 512 6.03 -2.19 -11.75
C ILE A 512 4.76 -2.75 -12.41
N CYS A 513 4.82 -3.96 -12.97
CA CYS A 513 3.66 -4.62 -13.58
C CYS A 513 2.56 -4.90 -12.55
N ALA A 514 2.93 -5.39 -11.36
CA ALA A 514 1.99 -5.64 -10.26
C ALA A 514 1.31 -4.34 -9.78
N GLY A 515 2.07 -3.25 -9.65
CA GLY A 515 1.54 -1.95 -9.25
C GLY A 515 0.58 -1.38 -10.30
N ALA A 516 0.96 -1.39 -11.58
CA ALA A 516 0.09 -0.92 -12.66
C ALA A 516 -1.25 -1.68 -12.76
N ARG A 517 -1.27 -2.93 -12.28
CA ARG A 517 -2.44 -3.81 -12.17
C ARG A 517 -3.10 -3.82 -10.79
N THR A 518 -2.63 -2.97 -9.88
CA THR A 518 -3.11 -2.81 -8.50
C THR A 518 -3.17 -4.10 -7.68
N THR A 519 -2.31 -5.08 -7.99
CA THR A 519 -2.35 -6.42 -7.38
C THR A 519 -1.32 -6.56 -6.25
N THR A 520 -1.77 -6.30 -5.03
CA THR A 520 -0.95 -6.43 -3.81
C THR A 520 -0.53 -7.88 -3.56
N ALA A 521 -1.42 -8.84 -3.86
CA ALA A 521 -1.14 -10.27 -3.71
C ALA A 521 0.02 -10.72 -4.61
N ALA A 522 0.06 -10.24 -5.86
CA ALA A 522 1.18 -10.54 -6.75
C ALA A 522 2.48 -9.91 -6.23
N LEU A 523 2.45 -8.67 -5.72
CA LEU A 523 3.65 -8.05 -5.14
C LEU A 523 4.24 -8.89 -4.00
N GLY A 524 3.40 -9.36 -3.08
CA GLY A 524 3.84 -10.24 -1.98
C GLY A 524 4.54 -11.48 -2.50
N MET A 525 3.90 -12.19 -3.44
CA MET A 525 4.46 -13.40 -4.05
C MET A 525 5.74 -13.13 -4.86
N ILE A 526 5.84 -11.98 -5.53
CA ILE A 526 7.06 -11.55 -6.24
C ILE A 526 8.19 -11.29 -5.24
N CYS A 527 7.94 -10.58 -4.14
CA CYS A 527 8.95 -10.33 -3.11
C CYS A 527 9.42 -11.64 -2.45
N ASP A 528 8.51 -12.57 -2.18
CA ASP A 528 8.83 -13.89 -1.63
C ASP A 528 9.68 -14.72 -2.61
N ALA A 529 9.29 -14.74 -3.89
CA ALA A 529 10.05 -15.41 -4.96
C ALA A 529 11.43 -14.77 -5.17
N ALA A 530 11.52 -13.44 -5.07
CA ALA A 530 12.75 -12.67 -5.18
C ALA A 530 13.64 -12.77 -3.93
N LYS A 531 13.09 -13.22 -2.79
CA LYS A 531 13.73 -13.14 -1.46
C LYS A 531 14.25 -11.74 -1.12
N SER A 532 13.56 -10.70 -1.60
CA SER A 532 13.96 -9.30 -1.50
C SER A 532 12.75 -8.37 -1.56
N GLN A 533 12.86 -7.19 -0.94
CA GLN A 533 11.84 -6.13 -1.02
C GLN A 533 12.09 -5.13 -2.16
N VAL A 534 13.15 -5.32 -2.96
CA VAL A 534 13.45 -4.47 -4.13
C VAL A 534 12.28 -4.34 -5.11
N PRO A 535 11.51 -5.40 -5.44
CA PRO A 535 10.34 -5.26 -6.32
C PRO A 535 9.34 -4.19 -5.85
N GLY A 536 9.23 -3.96 -4.53
CA GLY A 536 8.38 -2.93 -3.94
C GLY A 536 8.74 -1.49 -4.37
N LEU A 537 9.98 -1.24 -4.78
CA LEU A 537 10.42 0.07 -5.27
C LEU A 537 9.66 0.51 -6.53
N GLY A 538 9.32 -0.43 -7.41
CA GLY A 538 8.60 -0.18 -8.66
C GLY A 538 7.07 -0.15 -8.51
N TYR A 539 6.54 -0.62 -7.38
CA TYR A 539 5.11 -0.82 -7.18
C TYR A 539 4.35 0.49 -6.89
N THR A 540 4.92 1.37 -6.07
CA THR A 540 4.14 2.46 -5.45
C THR A 540 3.62 3.52 -6.43
N VAL A 541 4.43 3.93 -7.42
CA VAL A 541 4.03 4.92 -8.43
C VAL A 541 3.00 4.33 -9.39
N THR A 542 3.28 3.13 -9.90
CA THR A 542 2.40 2.45 -10.84
C THR A 542 1.08 2.04 -10.20
N TYR A 543 1.08 1.70 -8.90
CA TYR A 543 -0.13 1.48 -8.11
C TYR A 543 -1.00 2.73 -8.05
N ALA A 544 -0.42 3.89 -7.75
CA ALA A 544 -1.19 5.13 -7.66
C ALA A 544 -1.85 5.47 -9.01
N VAL A 545 -1.10 5.41 -10.11
CA VAL A 545 -1.62 5.68 -11.46
C VAL A 545 -2.64 4.63 -11.87
N GLY A 546 -2.32 3.35 -11.70
CA GLY A 546 -3.18 2.23 -12.08
C GLY A 546 -4.49 2.24 -11.33
N ASN A 547 -4.45 2.48 -10.02
CA ASN A 547 -5.64 2.51 -9.19
C ASN A 547 -6.57 3.67 -9.55
N THR A 548 -6.05 4.83 -9.92
CA THR A 548 -6.86 5.95 -10.42
C THR A 548 -7.48 5.64 -11.79
N LEU A 549 -6.66 5.24 -12.77
CA LEU A 549 -7.12 5.04 -14.15
C LEU A 549 -8.05 3.83 -14.29
N LEU A 550 -7.68 2.67 -13.73
CA LEU A 550 -8.50 1.47 -13.80
C LEU A 550 -9.85 1.64 -13.10
N THR A 551 -9.92 2.47 -12.05
CA THR A 551 -11.19 2.81 -11.41
C THR A 551 -12.09 3.57 -12.41
N ILE A 552 -11.56 4.62 -13.06
CA ILE A 552 -12.29 5.41 -14.07
C ILE A 552 -12.70 4.57 -15.28
N TRP A 553 -11.89 3.59 -15.67
CA TRP A 553 -12.18 2.69 -16.78
C TRP A 553 -13.47 1.88 -16.65
N GLY A 554 -14.02 1.69 -15.45
CA GLY A 554 -15.35 1.13 -15.29
C GLY A 554 -16.44 1.96 -15.99
N MET A 555 -16.39 3.28 -15.84
CA MET A 555 -17.29 4.20 -16.55
C MET A 555 -17.01 4.22 -18.06
N VAL A 556 -15.73 4.27 -18.45
CA VAL A 556 -15.34 4.29 -19.87
C VAL A 556 -15.75 3.00 -20.59
N MET A 557 -15.66 1.84 -19.93
CA MET A 557 -16.13 0.57 -20.48
C MET A 557 -17.62 0.64 -20.84
N VAL A 558 -18.44 1.23 -19.97
CA VAL A 558 -19.87 1.45 -20.23
C VAL A 558 -20.04 2.35 -21.45
N MET A 559 -19.36 3.51 -21.48
CA MET A 559 -19.44 4.46 -22.59
C MET A 559 -18.98 3.92 -23.94
N LEU A 560 -18.03 2.98 -23.96
CA LEU A 560 -17.53 2.37 -25.20
C LEU A 560 -18.47 1.30 -25.78
N LEU A 561 -19.39 0.79 -24.98
CA LEU A 561 -20.31 -0.30 -25.34
C LEU A 561 -21.75 0.17 -25.60
N THR A 562 -22.06 1.41 -25.28
CA THR A 562 -23.34 2.08 -25.53
C THR A 562 -23.17 3.16 -26.58
#